data_AF-A0A0S2TJU3-F1
#
_entry.id   AF-A0A0S2TJU3-F1
#
_cell.length_a   1.000
_cell.length_b   1.000
_cell.length_c   1.000
_cell.angle_alpha   90.00
_cell.angle_beta   90.00
_cell.angle_gamma   90.00
#
_symmetry.space_group_name_H-M   'P 1'
#
loop_
_entity.id
_entity.type
_entity.pdbx_description
1 polymer ?
#
loop_
_entity_poly.entity_id
_entity_poly.type
_entity_poly.pdbx_seq_one_letter_code
_entity_poly.pdbx_strand_id
1 'polypeptide(L)' 'MQQCRSSYGILKNLDDFTDRRVDNTHFFAMDDFGSISDEKLYDNLLEEFRPWIDETKRLGIL' A
#
# COMPACT_ATOMS: atom_id res chain seq x y z
N MET A 1 -9.69 -15.66 -5.52
CA MET A 1 -8.73 -14.62 -5.93
C MET A 1 -9.48 -13.63 -6.80
N GLN A 2 -9.70 -12.41 -6.32
CA GLN A 2 -10.46 -11.37 -7.01
C GLN A 2 -9.72 -11.00 -8.32
N GLN A 3 -10.37 -11.09 -9.48
CA GLN A 3 -9.81 -10.60 -10.74
C GLN A 3 -10.11 -9.11 -10.86
N CYS A 4 -9.09 -8.27 -10.77
CA CYS A 4 -9.20 -6.85 -11.08
C CYS A 4 -9.28 -6.64 -12.61
N ARG A 5 -10.22 -5.83 -13.07
CA ARG A 5 -10.42 -5.44 -14.47
C ARG A 5 -9.56 -4.24 -14.88
N SER A 6 -9.11 -3.43 -13.94
CA SER A 6 -8.34 -2.22 -14.21
C SER A 6 -6.84 -2.52 -14.36
N SER A 7 -6.16 -1.85 -15.30
CA SER A 7 -4.72 -1.97 -15.47
C SER A 7 -3.99 -0.97 -14.57
N TYR A 8 -3.54 -1.43 -13.40
CA TYR A 8 -2.85 -0.60 -12.42
C TYR A 8 -1.35 -0.40 -12.70
N GLY A 9 -0.85 -0.90 -13.83
CA GLY A 9 0.49 -0.75 -14.40
C GLY A 9 1.53 -0.09 -13.50
N ILE A 10 1.70 1.23 -13.66
CA ILE A 10 2.75 2.00 -12.99
C ILE A 10 2.61 2.06 -11.46
N LEU A 11 1.39 1.97 -10.91
CA LEU A 11 1.18 2.06 -9.46
C LEU A 11 1.73 0.84 -8.74
N LYS A 12 1.50 -0.36 -9.30
CA LYS A 12 2.13 -1.58 -8.80
C LYS A 12 3.65 -1.53 -8.92
N ASN A 13 4.18 -0.96 -10.00
CA ASN A 13 5.63 -0.83 -10.17
C ASN A 13 6.25 0.17 -9.16
N LEU A 14 5.53 1.22 -8.80
CA LEU A 14 5.97 2.17 -7.76
C LEU A 14 5.96 1.52 -6.38
N ASP A 15 5.00 0.63 -6.13
CA ASP A 15 4.93 -0.16 -4.91
C ASP A 15 6.08 -1.16 -4.78
N ASP A 16 6.34 -1.91 -5.84
CA ASP A 16 7.44 -2.90 -5.92
C ASP A 16 8.84 -2.24 -5.96
N PHE A 17 8.96 -0.91 -5.96
CA PHE A 17 10.22 -0.20 -6.13
C PHE A 17 11.08 -0.26 -4.86
N THR A 18 12.18 -1.04 -4.89
CA THR A 18 13.01 -1.31 -3.71
C THR A 18 14.21 -0.38 -3.52
N ASP A 19 14.57 0.48 -4.49
CA ASP A 19 15.72 1.38 -4.40
C ASP A 19 15.40 2.65 -3.57
N ARG A 20 14.65 2.46 -2.49
CA ARG A 20 14.28 3.47 -1.50
C ARG A 20 14.97 3.16 -0.20
N ARG A 21 15.33 4.23 0.53
CA ARG A 21 15.91 4.11 1.87
C ARG A 21 14.92 3.50 2.88
N VAL A 22 13.63 3.76 2.69
CA VAL A 22 12.52 3.20 3.47
C VAL A 22 11.42 2.85 2.47
N ASP A 23 10.86 1.67 2.59
CA ASP A 23 9.62 1.34 1.89
C ASP A 23 8.47 2.12 2.54
N ASN A 24 7.86 3.01 1.77
CA ASN A 24 6.90 4.00 2.25
C ASN A 24 5.67 4.10 1.34
N THR A 25 5.44 3.07 0.53
CA THR A 25 4.29 2.98 -0.37
C THR A 25 3.64 1.64 -0.15
N HIS A 26 2.33 1.61 -0.30
CA HIS A 26 1.56 0.39 -0.38
C HIS A 26 0.55 0.56 -1.49
N PHE A 27 0.36 -0.47 -2.32
CA PHE A 27 -0.64 -0.49 -3.37
C PHE A 27 -1.43 -1.79 -3.33
N PHE A 28 -2.76 -1.66 -3.26
CA PHE A 28 -3.69 -2.77 -3.49
C PHE A 28 -4.66 -2.42 -4.62
N ALA A 29 -4.92 -3.41 -5.46
CA ALA A 29 -5.81 -3.28 -6.61
C ALA A 29 -7.29 -3.41 -6.19
N MET A 30 -8.15 -2.50 -6.65
CA MET A 30 -9.58 -2.50 -6.36
C MET A 30 -10.39 -1.81 -7.46
N ASP A 31 -11.31 -2.55 -8.09
CA ASP A 31 -12.11 -2.03 -9.20
C ASP A 31 -13.26 -1.11 -8.74
N ASP A 32 -13.87 -1.41 -7.59
CA ASP A 32 -14.99 -0.64 -7.03
C ASP A 32 -14.86 -0.58 -5.51
N PHE A 33 -14.52 0.59 -4.98
CA PHE A 33 -14.38 0.79 -3.53
C PHE A 33 -15.73 0.75 -2.80
N GLY A 34 -16.84 1.04 -3.49
CA GLY A 34 -18.18 0.94 -2.92
C GLY A 34 -18.64 -0.51 -2.71
N SER A 35 -17.87 -1.49 -3.20
CA SER A 35 -18.15 -2.92 -3.03
C SER A 35 -17.64 -3.52 -1.72
N ILE A 36 -16.85 -2.76 -0.94
CA ILE A 36 -16.34 -3.19 0.36
C ILE A 36 -16.79 -2.22 1.46
N SER A 37 -16.77 -2.66 2.72
CA SER A 37 -17.07 -1.79 3.84
C SER A 37 -15.93 -0.80 4.08
N ASP A 38 -16.25 0.34 4.70
CA ASP A 38 -15.26 1.34 5.09
C ASP A 38 -14.18 0.73 5.98
N GLU A 39 -14.56 -0.14 6.93
CA GLU A 39 -13.59 -0.82 7.80
C GLU A 39 -12.58 -1.63 7.00
N LYS A 40 -13.05 -2.40 6.02
CA LYS A 40 -12.16 -3.19 5.17
C LYS A 40 -11.29 -2.31 4.28
N LEU A 41 -11.80 -1.16 3.86
CA LEU A 41 -11.04 -0.19 3.09
C LEU A 41 -9.92 0.40 3.95
N TYR A 42 -10.21 0.80 5.19
CA TYR A 42 -9.22 1.30 6.13
C TYR A 42 -8.17 0.26 6.51
N ASP A 43 -8.56 -1.01 6.69
CA ASP A 43 -7.62 -2.10 6.94
C ASP A 43 -6.59 -2.22 5.81
N ASN A 44 -7.04 -2.16 4.55
CA ASN A 44 -6.14 -2.24 3.39
C ASN A 44 -5.27 -0.98 3.25
N LEU A 45 -5.83 0.21 3.51
CA LEU A 45 -5.08 1.48 3.42
C LEU A 45 -3.96 1.58 4.48
N LEU A 46 -4.15 0.95 5.63
CA LEU A 46 -3.24 1.06 6.78
C LEU A 46 -2.36 -0.18 6.99
N GLU A 47 -2.42 -1.16 6.09
CA GLU A 47 -1.74 -2.46 6.21
C GLU A 47 -0.24 -2.31 6.55
N GLU A 48 0.47 -1.42 5.85
CA GLU A 48 1.91 -1.23 6.01
C GLU A 48 2.31 0.03 6.78
N PHE A 49 1.32 0.83 7.21
CA PHE A 49 1.60 2.13 7.83
C PHE A 49 2.48 1.99 9.09
N ARG A 50 2.25 0.96 9.89
CA ARG A 50 3.04 0.70 11.11
C ARG A 50 4.50 0.34 10.81
N PRO A 51 4.80 -0.64 9.93
CA PRO A 51 6.15 -0.90 9.45
C PRO A 51 6.93 0.34 9.00
N TRP A 52 6.29 1.26 8.25
CA TRP A 52 6.96 2.48 7.79
C TRP A 52 7.42 3.38 8.93
N ILE A 53 6.56 3.57 9.94
CA ILE A 53 6.89 4.38 11.13
C ILE A 53 8.00 3.72 11.97
N ASP A 54 7.94 2.40 12.12
CA ASP A 54 8.93 1.69 12.92
C ASP A 54 10.31 1.72 12.25
N GLU A 55 10.36 1.58 10.92
CA GLU A 55 11.61 1.64 10.15
C GLU A 55 12.21 3.06 10.10
N THR A 56 11.38 4.09 9.91
CA THR A 56 11.84 5.49 9.94
C THR A 56 12.45 5.87 11.29
N LYS A 57 11.84 5.44 12.40
CA LYS A 57 12.41 5.62 13.76
C LYS A 57 13.73 4.88 13.93
N ARG A 58 13.80 3.63 13.48
CA ARG A 58 15.02 2.81 13.56
C ARG A 58 16.19 3.45 12.82
N LEU A 59 15.91 4.11 11.70
CA LEU A 59 16.90 4.82 10.87
C LEU A 59 17.16 6.27 11.32
N GLY A 60 16.50 6.76 12.37
CA GLY A 60 16.63 8.13 12.86
C GLY A 60 16.12 9.19 11.87
N ILE A 61 15.13 8.84 11.03
CA ILE A 61 14.49 9.76 10.09
C ILE A 61 13.36 10.54 10.78
N LEU A 62 12.68 9.90 11.74
CA LEU A 62 11.62 10.46 12.60
C LEU A 62 12.10 10.49 14.05
#